data_AF-A0A2R7L3N1-F1
#
_entry.id   AF-A0A2R7L3N1-F1
#
_cell.length_a   1.000
_cell.length_b   1.000
_cell.length_c   1.000
_cell.angle_alpha   90.00
_cell.angle_beta   90.00
_cell.angle_gamma   90.00
#
_symmetry.space_group_name_H-M   'P 1'
#
loop_
_entity.id
_entity.type
_entity.pdbx_description
1 polymer ?
#
loop_
_entity_poly.entity_id
_entity_poly.type
_entity_poly.pdbx_seq_one_letter_code
_entity_poly.pdbx_strand_id
1 'polypeptide(L)' 'MKFWEEPIAKQYGVESIPATFILDASGKVVAQDLRGPELRAKILELLAK' A
#
# COMPACT_ATOMS: atom_id res chain seq x y z
N MET A 1 -12.96 -13.11 16.57
CA MET A 1 -12.15 -12.86 15.36
C MET A 1 -11.42 -11.55 15.59
N LYS A 2 -10.08 -11.57 15.71
CA LYS A 2 -9.27 -10.36 15.88
C LYS A 2 -8.96 -9.86 14.47
N PHE A 3 -9.75 -8.91 13.97
CA PHE A 3 -9.70 -8.45 12.58
C PHE A 3 -8.38 -7.71 12.30
N TRP A 4 -8.40 -6.39 12.45
CA TRP A 4 -7.27 -5.46 12.27
C TRP A 4 -6.48 -5.25 13.56
N GLU A 5 -6.80 -6.02 14.58
CA GLU A 5 -6.20 -5.88 15.90
C GLU A 5 -4.81 -6.52 16.00
N GLU A 6 -4.39 -7.25 14.98
CA GLU A 6 -3.07 -7.86 14.90
C GLU A 6 -1.96 -6.79 14.80
N PRO A 7 -0.78 -7.02 15.41
CA PRO A 7 0.28 -6.01 15.49
C PRO A 7 0.69 -5.44 14.14
N ILE A 8 0.74 -6.29 13.11
CA ILE A 8 1.11 -5.88 11.74
C ILE A 8 0.04 -4.99 11.09
N ALA A 9 -1.24 -5.28 11.31
CA ALA A 9 -2.33 -4.47 10.77
C ALA A 9 -2.34 -3.09 11.42
N LYS A 10 -2.13 -3.01 12.74
CA LYS A 10 -1.95 -1.72 13.44
C LYS A 10 -0.72 -0.96 12.99
N GLN A 11 0.41 -1.66 12.82
CA GLN A 11 1.67 -1.05 12.39
C GLN A 11 1.56 -0.37 11.02
N TYR A 12 0.80 -0.97 10.11
CA TYR A 12 0.60 -0.44 8.75
C TYR A 12 -0.77 0.24 8.55
N GLY A 13 -1.53 0.48 9.62
CA GLY A 13 -2.82 1.17 9.55
C GLY A 13 -3.90 0.47 8.71
N VAL A 14 -3.85 -0.86 8.61
CA VAL A 14 -4.80 -1.65 7.81
C VAL A 14 -6.12 -1.79 8.58
N GLU A 15 -7.14 -1.04 8.18
CA GLU A 15 -8.49 -1.07 8.78
C GLU A 15 -9.54 -1.80 7.92
N SER A 16 -9.16 -2.23 6.71
CA SER A 16 -10.01 -3.01 5.81
C SER A 16 -9.18 -3.79 4.80
N ILE A 17 -9.77 -4.82 4.19
CA ILE A 17 -9.19 -5.53 3.04
C ILE A 17 -10.10 -5.41 1.81
N PRO A 18 -9.51 -5.36 0.60
CA PRO A 18 -8.07 -5.36 0.33
C PRO A 18 -7.40 -4.01 0.66
N ALA A 19 -6.17 -4.04 1.19
CA ALA A 19 -5.26 -2.89 1.35
C ALA A 19 -4.02 -3.09 0.45
N THR A 20 -3.50 -2.05 -0.19
CA THR A 20 -2.29 -2.16 -1.02
C THR A 20 -1.23 -1.16 -0.60
N PHE A 21 0.03 -1.54 -0.77
CA PHE A 21 1.19 -0.70 -0.50
C PHE A 21 2.17 -0.79 -1.67
N ILE A 22 2.74 0.33 -2.06
CA ILE A 22 3.81 0.41 -3.06
C ILE A 22 5.08 0.81 -2.30
N LEU A 23 6.14 0.02 -2.45
CA LEU A 23 7.42 0.24 -1.81
C LEU A 23 8.48 0.59 -2.85
N ASP A 24 9.42 1.46 -2.48
CA ASP A 24 10.64 1.67 -3.28
C ASP A 24 11.70 0.59 -3.01
N ALA A 25 12.83 0.67 -3.72
CA ALA A 25 13.94 -0.29 -3.58
C ALA A 25 14.61 -0.26 -2.19
N SER A 26 14.42 0.79 -1.40
CA SER A 26 14.89 0.89 -0.02
C SER A 26 13.88 0.32 0.99
N GLY A 27 12.73 -0.17 0.53
CA GLY A 27 11.68 -0.71 1.38
C GLY A 27 10.80 0.37 2.02
N LYS A 28 10.85 1.62 1.54
CA LYS A 28 9.98 2.69 2.05
C LYS A 28 8.65 2.68 1.31
N VAL A 29 7.55 2.81 2.05
CA VAL A 29 6.21 2.99 1.45
C VAL A 29 6.13 4.35 0.75
N VAL A 30 5.83 4.32 -0.56
CA VAL A 30 5.71 5.51 -1.41
C VAL A 30 4.27 5.79 -1.87
N ALA A 31 3.38 4.81 -1.75
CA ALA A 31 1.94 4.98 -1.91
C ALA A 31 1.18 3.84 -1.22
N GLN A 32 -0.09 4.08 -0.90
CA GLN A 32 -0.98 3.07 -0.32
C GLN A 32 -2.41 3.25 -0.85
N ASP A 33 -3.19 2.19 -0.78
CA ASP A 33 -4.62 2.13 -1.12
C ASP A 33 -5.04 2.58 -2.53
N LEU A 34 -4.09 2.66 -3.45
CA LEU A 34 -4.38 2.90 -4.86
C LEU A 34 -4.98 1.66 -5.52
N ARG A 35 -5.99 1.86 -6.37
CA ARG A 35 -6.68 0.79 -7.10
C ARG A 35 -6.87 1.16 -8.57
N GLY A 36 -7.08 0.14 -9.39
CA GLY A 36 -7.52 0.31 -10.78
C GLY A 36 -6.63 1.28 -11.58
N PRO A 37 -7.21 2.29 -12.26
CA PRO A 37 -6.45 3.25 -13.06
C PRO A 37 -5.42 4.07 -12.26
N GLU A 38 -5.74 4.44 -11.02
CA GLU A 38 -4.86 5.26 -10.18
C GLU A 38 -3.58 4.51 -9.80
N LEU A 39 -3.72 3.22 -9.45
CA LEU A 39 -2.58 2.35 -9.21
C LEU A 39 -1.67 2.28 -10.45
N ARG A 40 -2.25 2.08 -11.63
CA ARG A 40 -1.46 2.01 -12.88
C ARG A 40 -0.73 3.32 -13.16
N ALA A 41 -1.40 4.45 -12.98
CA ALA A 41 -0.80 5.76 -13.16
C ALA A 41 0.40 5.96 -12.23
N LYS A 42 0.26 5.59 -10.94
CA LYS A 42 1.35 5.73 -9.98
C LYS A 42 2.55 4.86 -10.31
N ILE A 43 2.33 3.62 -10.75
CA ILE A 43 3.42 2.73 -11.18
C ILE A 43 4.15 3.31 -12.39
N LEU A 44 3.43 3.84 -13.39
CA LEU A 44 4.05 4.49 -14.55
C LEU A 44 4.86 5.72 -14.16
N GLU A 45 4.34 6.57 -13.27
CA GLU A 45 5.05 7.74 -12.73
C GLU A 45 6.38 7.34 -12.06
N LEU A 46 6.37 6.28 -11.26
CA LEU A 46 7.54 5.81 -10.53
C LEU A 46 8.59 5.17 -11.46
N LEU A 47 8.17 4.49 -12.53
CA LEU A 47 9.05 3.83 -13.48
C LEU A 47 9.58 4.74 -14.59
N ALA A 48 8.97 5.90 -14.79
CA ALA A 48 9.40 6.89 -15.79
C ALA A 48 10.59 7.76 -15.33
N LYS A 49 11.07 7.56 -14.10
CA LYS A 49 12.28 8.20 -13.55
C LYS A 49 13.49 7.30 -13.70
#